data_AF-A0A519SSW0-F1
#
_entry.id   AF-A0A519SSW0-F1
#
_cell.length_a   1.000
_cell.length_b   1.000
_cell.length_c   1.000
_cell.angle_alpha   90.00
_cell.angle_beta   90.00
_cell.angle_gamma   90.00
#
_symmetry.space_group_name_H-M   'P 1'
#
loop_
_entity.id
_entity.type
_entity.pdbx_description
1 polymer ?
#
loop_
_entity_poly.entity_id
_entity_poly.type
_entity_poly.pdbx_seq_one_letter_code
_entity_poly.pdbx_strand_id
1 'polypeptide(L)'
;MVRQCSVRRWWLGCWLAGWLLLTGVSQAQPAAPAAAGQVSLVAPAASVPLAGPFTLAFRLQGAALATHSAFPEIEGFRKADGLTTTTTTRLLPGGQRSTELTVTQRYFPYTEGDYVVPAFTLTVNGQVLR
;
A
#
# COMPACT_ATOMS: atom_id res chain seq x y z
N MET A 1 -17.96 -37.79 33.66
CA MET A 1 -18.38 -38.41 32.38
C MET A 1 -17.12 -38.69 31.57
N VAL A 2 -16.68 -39.94 31.58
CA VAL A 2 -15.46 -40.43 30.93
C VAL A 2 -15.91 -41.39 29.84
N ARG A 3 -15.47 -41.18 28.59
CA ARG A 3 -15.56 -42.18 27.54
C ARG A 3 -14.15 -42.49 27.05
N GLN A 4 -13.62 -43.55 27.63
CA GLN A 4 -12.55 -44.37 27.06
C GLN A 4 -12.99 -44.84 25.66
N CYS A 5 -12.10 -44.73 24.68
CA CYS A 5 -12.08 -45.61 23.52
C CYS A 5 -10.70 -46.26 23.49
N SER A 6 -10.65 -47.48 24.02
CA SER A 6 -9.55 -48.43 23.87
C SER A 6 -9.80 -49.22 22.58
N VAL A 7 -8.89 -49.15 21.61
CA VAL A 7 -8.77 -50.18 20.58
C VAL A 7 -7.29 -50.53 20.41
N ARG A 8 -6.94 -51.63 21.08
CA ARG A 8 -6.09 -52.75 20.62
C ARG A 8 -4.80 -52.41 19.88
N ARG A 9 -3.74 -52.35 20.68
CA ARG A 9 -2.46 -53.07 20.56
C ARG A 9 -2.47 -54.18 19.49
N TRP A 10 -1.41 -54.24 18.65
CA TRP A 10 -0.86 -55.32 17.79
C TRP A 10 0.01 -54.55 16.75
N TRP A 11 1.32 -54.68 16.57
CA TRP A 11 2.30 -55.76 16.72
C TRP A 11 3.69 -55.21 17.05
N LEU A 12 4.50 -56.03 17.74
CA LEU A 12 5.94 -55.85 17.86
C LEU A 12 6.61 -55.96 16.49
N GLY A 13 7.55 -55.06 16.24
CA GLY A 13 8.48 -55.12 15.11
C GLY A 13 9.72 -54.30 15.42
N CYS A 14 10.53 -54.79 16.35
CA CYS A 14 11.91 -54.33 16.51
C CYS A 14 12.71 -54.71 15.27
N TRP A 15 13.15 -53.72 14.48
CA TRP A 15 14.39 -53.82 13.73
C TRP A 15 15.27 -52.62 14.06
N LEU A 16 16.48 -52.96 14.51
CA LEU A 16 17.56 -52.09 14.89
C LEU A 16 18.23 -51.47 13.65
N ALA A 17 18.80 -50.30 13.89
CA ALA A 17 19.98 -49.75 13.24
C ALA A 17 19.88 -49.39 11.74
N GLY A 18 19.64 -48.10 11.50
CA GLY A 18 19.89 -47.45 10.21
C GLY A 18 20.03 -45.95 10.42
N TRP A 19 21.21 -45.51 10.88
CA TRP A 19 21.62 -44.11 10.78
C TRP A 19 21.64 -43.72 9.30
N LEU A 20 20.68 -42.91 8.85
CA LEU A 20 20.84 -42.10 7.66
C LEU A 20 20.55 -40.65 8.04
N LEU A 21 21.60 -39.85 7.86
CA LEU A 21 21.66 -38.40 8.02
C LEU A 21 20.46 -37.76 7.31
N LEU A 22 19.49 -37.27 8.07
CA LEU A 22 18.53 -36.28 7.56
C LEU A 22 19.31 -34.99 7.36
N THR A 23 19.94 -34.85 6.19
CA THR A 23 20.43 -33.58 5.69
C THR A 23 19.22 -32.65 5.58
N GLY A 24 19.06 -31.79 6.57
CA GLY A 24 18.05 -30.75 6.57
C GLY A 24 18.27 -29.85 5.36
N VAL A 25 17.48 -30.06 4.31
CA VAL A 25 17.37 -29.08 3.23
C VAL A 25 16.56 -27.93 3.83
N SER A 26 17.24 -26.90 4.31
CA SER A 26 16.60 -25.62 4.59
C SER A 26 16.05 -25.12 3.26
N GLN A 27 14.78 -25.35 2.99
CA GLN A 27 14.10 -24.69 1.88
C GLN A 27 14.14 -23.19 2.19
N ALA A 28 14.96 -22.44 1.45
CA ALA A 28 14.96 -21.00 1.48
C ALA A 28 13.55 -20.54 1.09
N GLN A 29 12.77 -20.11 2.09
CA GLN A 29 11.43 -19.59 1.86
C GLN A 29 11.59 -18.33 1.00
N PRO A 30 10.98 -18.27 -0.20
CA PRO A 30 11.08 -17.11 -1.07
C PRO A 30 10.63 -15.88 -0.28
N ALA A 31 11.48 -14.84 -0.24
CA ALA A 31 11.09 -13.57 0.36
C ALA A 31 9.81 -13.10 -0.33
N ALA A 32 8.71 -12.99 0.44
CA ALA A 32 7.47 -12.44 -0.09
C ALA A 32 7.78 -11.06 -0.71
N PRO A 33 7.29 -10.76 -1.91
CA PRO A 33 7.53 -9.46 -2.54
C PRO A 33 7.08 -8.36 -1.57
N ALA A 34 7.94 -7.36 -1.38
CA ALA A 34 7.61 -6.20 -0.55
C ALA A 34 6.26 -5.64 -1.00
N ALA A 35 5.28 -5.61 -0.10
CA ALA A 35 3.94 -5.17 -0.44
C ALA A 35 3.98 -3.70 -0.87
N ALA A 36 3.63 -3.42 -2.13
CA ALA A 36 3.62 -2.06 -2.68
C ALA A 36 2.52 -1.15 -2.09
N GLY A 37 1.59 -1.74 -1.32
CA GLY A 37 0.41 -1.08 -0.78
C GLY A 37 -0.72 -0.96 -1.80
N GLN A 38 -1.82 -0.37 -1.35
CA GLN A 38 -2.96 0.00 -2.19
C GLN A 38 -2.89 1.50 -2.48
N VAL A 39 -2.90 1.87 -3.76
CA VAL A 39 -2.87 3.27 -4.19
C VAL A 39 -4.15 3.64 -4.92
N SER A 40 -4.64 4.87 -4.69
CA SER A 40 -5.80 5.44 -5.38
C SER A 40 -5.64 6.94 -5.62
N LEU A 41 -6.24 7.47 -6.68
CA LEU A 41 -6.37 8.92 -6.88
C LEU A 41 -7.49 9.45 -5.98
N VAL A 42 -7.27 10.65 -5.44
CA VAL A 42 -8.32 11.41 -4.75
C VAL A 42 -9.01 12.28 -5.79
N ALA A 43 -10.33 12.15 -5.91
CA ALA A 43 -11.11 12.96 -6.84
C ALA A 43 -10.93 14.46 -6.53
N PRO A 44 -10.51 15.28 -7.50
CA PRO A 44 -10.39 16.71 -7.29
C PRO A 44 -11.76 17.38 -7.19
N ALA A 45 -11.81 18.56 -6.57
CA ALA A 45 -13.01 19.37 -6.59
C ALA A 45 -13.29 19.88 -8.01
N ALA A 46 -14.55 19.78 -8.46
CA ALA A 46 -14.95 20.29 -9.78
C ALA A 46 -14.93 21.82 -9.87
N SER A 47 -15.04 22.51 -8.73
CA SER A 47 -14.99 23.97 -8.62
C SER A 47 -14.22 24.36 -7.36
N VAL A 48 -13.42 25.41 -7.44
CA VAL A 48 -12.68 25.95 -6.30
C VAL A 48 -12.98 27.45 -6.13
N PRO A 49 -12.92 27.99 -4.90
CA PRO A 49 -13.04 29.43 -4.69
C PRO A 49 -11.96 30.19 -5.46
N LEU A 50 -12.24 31.42 -5.88
CA LEU A 50 -11.29 32.26 -6.62
C LEU A 50 -9.92 32.39 -5.93
N ALA A 51 -9.92 32.52 -4.60
CA ALA A 51 -8.70 32.62 -3.79
C ALA A 51 -8.12 31.25 -3.36
N GLY A 52 -8.79 30.14 -3.70
CA GLY A 52 -8.46 28.80 -3.25
C GLY A 52 -7.57 28.05 -4.24
N PRO A 53 -6.71 27.12 -3.76
CA PRO A 53 -5.96 26.25 -4.64
C PRO A 53 -6.85 25.14 -5.22
N PHE A 54 -6.59 24.78 -6.47
CA PHE A 54 -6.98 23.48 -7.01
C PHE A 54 -5.99 22.40 -6.52
N THR A 55 -6.46 21.18 -6.28
CA THR A 55 -5.62 20.12 -5.72
C THR A 55 -5.75 18.81 -6.47
N LEU A 56 -4.60 18.17 -6.71
CA LEU A 56 -4.52 16.77 -7.10
C LEU A 56 -3.84 15.99 -5.98
N ALA A 57 -4.34 14.80 -5.67
CA ALA A 57 -3.76 13.98 -4.62
C ALA A 57 -3.88 12.48 -4.93
N PHE A 58 -3.00 11.70 -4.31
CA PHE A 58 -3.13 10.25 -4.24
C PHE A 58 -3.09 9.79 -2.78
N ARG A 59 -3.70 8.63 -2.55
CA ARG A 59 -3.75 7.96 -1.25
C ARG A 59 -3.05 6.62 -1.34
N LEU A 60 -2.17 6.33 -0.38
CA LEU A 60 -1.42 5.06 -0.25
C LEU A 60 -1.78 4.41 1.09
N GLN A 61 -2.18 3.14 1.07
CA GLN A 61 -2.54 2.39 2.28
C GLN A 61 -1.73 1.10 2.37
N GLY A 62 -1.35 0.72 3.59
CA GLY A 62 -0.71 -0.57 3.86
C GLY A 62 0.75 -0.70 3.42
N ALA A 63 1.39 0.39 2.97
CA ALA A 63 2.82 0.44 2.70
C ALA A 63 3.39 1.84 2.93
N ALA A 64 4.70 1.92 3.13
CA ALA A 64 5.42 3.20 3.11
C ALA A 64 5.59 3.70 1.67
N LEU A 65 5.65 5.02 1.50
CA LEU A 65 5.97 5.63 0.22
C LEU A 65 7.47 5.45 -0.06
N ALA A 66 7.81 4.66 -1.07
CA ALA A 66 9.18 4.45 -1.52
C ALA A 66 9.54 5.47 -2.60
N THR A 67 8.72 5.55 -3.65
CA THR A 67 8.92 6.48 -4.77
C THR A 67 7.57 6.93 -5.36
N HIS A 68 7.55 8.12 -5.93
CA HIS A 68 6.47 8.55 -6.81
C HIS A 68 6.97 9.43 -7.94
N SER A 69 6.24 9.47 -9.04
CA SER A 69 6.49 10.44 -10.12
C SER A 69 6.06 11.85 -9.71
N ALA A 70 6.53 12.86 -10.45
CA ALA A 70 6.05 14.22 -10.28
C ALA A 70 4.56 14.32 -10.67
N PHE A 71 3.85 15.22 -9.98
CA PHE A 71 2.52 15.64 -10.41
C PHE A 71 2.60 16.45 -11.71
N PRO A 72 1.56 16.36 -12.58
CA PRO A 72 1.56 17.01 -13.89
C PRO A 72 1.63 18.54 -13.77
N GLU A 73 2.06 19.19 -14.84
CA GLU A 73 1.79 20.62 -15.01
C GLU A 73 0.36 20.80 -15.56
N ILE A 74 -0.33 21.85 -15.13
CA ILE A 74 -1.68 22.18 -15.60
C ILE A 74 -1.63 23.57 -16.21
N GLU A 75 -2.10 23.69 -17.46
CA GLU A 75 -2.16 24.97 -18.16
C GLU A 75 -3.00 25.99 -17.37
N GLY A 76 -2.50 27.22 -17.27
CA GLY A 76 -3.20 28.28 -16.55
C GLY A 76 -3.01 28.23 -15.02
N PHE A 77 -2.26 27.26 -14.49
CA PHE A 77 -1.91 27.19 -13.08
C PHE A 77 -0.40 27.29 -12.85
N ARG A 78 -0.01 27.95 -11.75
CA ARG A 78 1.30 27.73 -11.13
C ARG A 78 1.22 26.54 -10.18
N LYS A 79 2.14 25.60 -10.32
CA LYS A 79 2.34 24.50 -9.37
C LYS A 79 3.05 25.02 -8.13
N ALA A 80 2.54 24.68 -6.93
CA ALA A 80 3.23 25.02 -5.69
C ALA A 80 4.54 24.21 -5.59
N ASP A 81 5.64 24.85 -5.16
CA ASP A 81 6.96 24.20 -5.04
C ASP A 81 6.99 23.05 -4.02
N GLY A 82 6.03 23.02 -3.09
CA GLY A 82 5.94 22.02 -2.03
C GLY A 82 4.66 21.18 -2.09
N LEU A 83 4.83 19.89 -1.77
CA LEU A 83 3.74 18.95 -1.54
C LEU A 83 3.25 19.03 -0.09
N THR A 84 1.96 18.78 0.11
CA THR A 84 1.41 18.55 1.44
C THR A 84 1.27 17.04 1.64
N THR A 85 1.87 16.54 2.71
CA THR A 85 1.91 15.12 3.02
C THR A 85 1.25 14.89 4.37
N THR A 86 0.25 14.03 4.42
CA THR A 86 -0.48 13.69 5.65
C THR A 86 -0.44 12.18 5.85
N THR A 87 0.12 11.76 6.98
CA THR A 87 0.19 10.34 7.36
C THR A 87 -0.74 10.09 8.53
N THR A 88 -1.75 9.26 8.32
CA THR A 88 -2.67 8.83 9.38
C THR A 88 -2.33 7.40 9.79
N THR A 89 -2.00 7.20 11.06
CA THR A 89 -1.82 5.86 11.64
C THR A 89 -2.96 5.57 12.61
N ARG A 90 -3.66 4.46 12.41
CA ARG A 90 -4.77 4.00 13.24
C ARG A 90 -4.40 2.70 13.94
N LEU A 91 -4.73 2.59 15.22
CA LEU A 91 -4.69 1.35 15.97
C LEU A 91 -6.07 0.69 15.89
N LEU A 92 -6.13 -0.51 15.34
CA LEU A 92 -7.35 -1.30 15.22
C LEU A 92 -7.52 -2.22 16.44
N PRO A 93 -8.75 -2.67 16.75
CA PRO A 93 -8.98 -3.70 17.75
C PRO A 93 -8.11 -4.94 17.50
N GLY A 94 -7.51 -5.50 18.55
CA GLY A 94 -6.56 -6.61 18.43
C GLY A 94 -5.11 -6.18 18.16
N GLY A 95 -4.80 -4.88 18.25
CA GLY A 95 -3.41 -4.37 18.23
C GLY A 95 -2.81 -4.18 16.83
N GLN A 96 -3.60 -4.40 15.78
CA GLN A 96 -3.15 -4.15 14.41
C GLN A 96 -3.02 -2.65 14.14
N ARG A 97 -2.06 -2.26 13.29
CA ARG A 97 -1.86 -0.88 12.84
C ARG A 97 -2.26 -0.74 11.38
N SER A 98 -3.01 0.31 11.06
CA SER A 98 -3.34 0.71 9.70
C SER A 98 -2.71 2.07 9.42
N THR A 99 -1.88 2.16 8.40
CA THR A 99 -1.21 3.41 8.00
C THR A 99 -1.72 3.85 6.64
N GLU A 100 -1.93 5.15 6.52
CA GLU A 100 -2.45 5.79 5.34
C GLU A 100 -1.69 7.08 5.01
N LEU A 101 -1.05 7.02 3.85
CA LEU A 101 -0.48 8.05 3.02
C LEU A 101 -1.48 8.95 2.31
N THR A 102 -1.50 10.28 2.47
CA THR A 102 -2.05 11.18 1.44
C THR A 102 -1.01 12.21 1.03
N VAL A 103 -0.74 12.32 -0.27
CA VAL A 103 0.17 13.31 -0.84
C VAL A 103 -0.61 14.21 -1.79
N THR A 104 -0.52 15.51 -1.57
CA THR A 104 -1.32 16.53 -2.26
C THR A 104 -0.43 17.56 -2.93
N GLN A 105 -0.63 17.76 -4.22
CA GLN A 105 -0.09 18.89 -4.98
C GLN A 105 -1.15 19.99 -5.06
N ARG A 106 -0.73 21.23 -4.80
CA ARG A 106 -1.56 22.42 -4.94
C ARG A 106 -1.21 23.18 -6.21
N TYR A 107 -2.23 23.74 -6.84
CA TYR A 107 -2.15 24.55 -8.04
C TYR A 107 -2.91 25.85 -7.81
N PHE A 108 -2.31 26.97 -8.20
CA PHE A 108 -2.96 28.28 -8.11
C PHE A 108 -3.19 28.82 -9.51
N PRO A 109 -4.42 29.18 -9.88
CA PRO A 109 -4.69 29.71 -11.20
C PRO A 109 -4.05 31.10 -11.35
N TYR A 110 -3.61 31.44 -12.56
CA TYR A 110 -3.10 32.78 -12.86
C TYR A 110 -4.23 33.81 -13.02
N THR A 111 -5.39 33.37 -13.47
CA THR A 111 -6.57 34.21 -13.74
C THR A 111 -7.82 33.52 -13.23
N GLU A 112 -8.96 34.20 -13.27
CA GLU A 112 -10.25 33.53 -13.11
C GLU A 112 -10.66 32.85 -14.43
N GLY A 113 -11.40 31.75 -14.35
CA GLY A 113 -11.99 31.09 -15.52
C GLY A 113 -12.23 29.60 -15.34
N ASP A 114 -12.72 28.99 -16.43
CA ASP A 114 -12.86 27.54 -16.55
C ASP A 114 -11.56 26.94 -17.07
N TYR A 115 -11.14 25.83 -16.46
CA TYR A 115 -9.91 25.14 -16.79
C TYR A 115 -10.18 23.68 -17.12
N VAL A 116 -9.45 23.15 -18.11
CA VAL A 116 -9.46 21.73 -18.44
C VAL A 116 -8.19 21.10 -17.87
N VAL A 117 -8.36 20.16 -16.95
CA VAL A 117 -7.24 19.34 -16.46
C VAL A 117 -7.04 18.19 -17.45
N PRO A 118 -5.88 18.11 -18.12
CA PRO A 118 -5.62 17.02 -19.06
C PRO A 118 -5.54 15.68 -18.32
N ALA A 119 -5.84 14.59 -19.03
CA ALA A 119 -5.57 13.26 -18.53
C ALA A 119 -4.08 13.12 -18.19
N PHE A 120 -3.77 12.51 -17.05
CA PHE A 120 -2.41 12.38 -16.57
C PHE A 120 -2.14 10.96 -16.09
N THR A 121 -0.88 10.68 -15.79
CA THR A 121 -0.47 9.39 -15.23
C THR A 121 0.46 9.65 -14.07
N LEU A 122 0.25 8.91 -12.98
CA LEU A 122 1.15 8.93 -11.82
C LEU A 122 1.66 7.52 -11.54
N THR A 123 2.94 7.42 -11.21
CA THR A 123 3.52 6.18 -10.72
C THR A 123 3.79 6.32 -9.23
N VAL A 124 3.27 5.43 -8.40
CA VAL A 124 3.48 5.42 -6.94
C VAL A 124 3.88 4.01 -6.54
N ASN A 125 5.06 3.83 -5.93
CA ASN A 125 5.61 2.52 -5.60
C ASN A 125 5.57 1.53 -6.78
N GLY A 126 5.77 2.02 -8.01
CA GLY A 126 5.70 1.25 -9.25
C GLY A 126 4.29 0.96 -9.78
N GLN A 127 3.23 1.32 -9.05
CA GLN A 127 1.84 1.22 -9.51
C GLN A 127 1.44 2.45 -10.34
N VAL A 128 0.82 2.22 -11.50
CA VAL A 128 0.41 3.27 -12.43
C VAL A 128 -1.05 3.65 -12.19
N LEU A 129 -1.30 4.93 -11.95
CA LEU A 129 -2.62 5.57 -11.80
C LEU A 129 -2.94 6.39 -13.04
N ARG A 130 -4.21 6.41 -13.46
CA ARG A 130 -4.71 7.14 -14.64
C ARG A 130 -6.08 7.74 -14.34
#